data_AF-A0A382N944-F1
#
_entry.id   AF-A0A382N944-F1
#
_cell.length_a   1.000
_cell.length_b   1.000
_cell.length_c   1.000
_cell.angle_alpha   90.00
_cell.angle_beta   90.00
_cell.angle_gamma   90.00
#
_symmetry.space_group_name_H-M   'P 1'
#
loop_
_entity.id
_entity.type
_entity.pdbx_description
1 polymer ?
#
loop_
_entity_poly.entity_id
_entity_poly.type
_entity_poly.pdbx_seq_one_letter_code
_entity_poly.pdbx_strand_id
1 'polypeptide(L)'
;MQRKAITVGFVVFLFLSTGFTSLAAEEENTTYGENWWDVYSRDKNHDGISDLLVWKLYQENRFFEEGEARVFVRYDHHPTDYDVERLVGAGIDVTFRAQYLDLIATTMPREMIFEVV
;
A
#
# COMPACT_ATOMS: atom_id res chain seq x y z
N MET A 1 -52.96 -52.54 24.01
CA MET A 1 -53.29 -51.71 25.20
C MET A 1 -52.15 -51.79 26.20
N GLN A 2 -51.21 -50.83 26.25
CA GLN A 2 -50.38 -50.60 27.45
C GLN A 2 -49.98 -49.12 27.57
N ARG A 3 -50.64 -48.47 28.55
CA ARG A 3 -50.18 -47.50 29.54
C ARG A 3 -49.34 -46.28 29.10
N LYS A 4 -50.01 -45.12 29.25
CA LYS A 4 -49.47 -43.76 29.33
C LYS A 4 -48.46 -43.64 30.48
N ALA A 5 -47.37 -42.90 30.26
CA ALA A 5 -46.64 -42.19 31.29
C ALA A 5 -46.14 -40.87 30.68
N ILE A 6 -46.78 -39.77 31.08
CA ILE A 6 -46.32 -38.41 30.80
C ILE A 6 -45.32 -38.10 31.91
N THR A 7 -44.03 -38.02 31.56
CA THR A 7 -42.99 -37.59 32.49
C THR A 7 -42.70 -36.12 32.23
N VAL A 8 -43.17 -35.28 33.15
CA VAL A 8 -42.86 -33.85 33.24
C VAL A 8 -41.39 -33.71 33.69
N GLY A 9 -40.53 -33.20 32.82
CA GLY A 9 -39.13 -32.88 33.14
C GLY A 9 -39.00 -31.41 33.54
N PHE A 10 -38.68 -31.17 34.80
CA PHE A 10 -38.31 -29.86 35.36
C PHE A 10 -36.78 -29.65 35.21
N VAL A 11 -36.39 -28.47 34.69
CA VAL A 11 -35.18 -27.68 35.04
C VAL A 11 -33.83 -28.28 34.57
N VAL A 12 -32.95 -27.56 33.85
CA VAL A 12 -32.07 -26.47 34.31
C VAL A 12 -31.67 -25.61 33.10
N PHE A 13 -31.90 -24.30 33.17
CA PHE A 13 -31.30 -23.32 32.26
C PHE A 13 -29.86 -23.09 32.72
N LEU A 14 -28.90 -23.76 32.08
CA LEU A 14 -27.48 -23.56 32.33
C LEU A 14 -27.07 -22.20 31.76
N PHE A 15 -27.03 -21.19 32.64
CA PHE A 15 -26.26 -19.98 32.40
C PHE A 15 -24.78 -20.37 32.28
N LEU A 16 -24.31 -20.56 31.05
CA LEU A 16 -22.89 -20.53 30.72
C LEU A 16 -22.42 -19.08 30.81
N SER A 17 -22.22 -18.61 32.04
CA SER A 17 -21.30 -17.52 32.31
C SER A 17 -19.89 -18.05 32.07
N THR A 18 -19.48 -18.14 30.80
CA THR A 18 -18.07 -18.22 30.46
C THR A 18 -17.49 -16.85 30.81
N GLY A 19 -16.92 -16.77 32.01
CA GLY A 19 -16.06 -15.66 32.38
C GLY A 19 -15.03 -15.49 31.27
N PHE A 20 -14.94 -14.27 30.76
CA PHE A 20 -13.83 -13.84 29.93
C PHE A 20 -12.57 -13.94 30.80
N THR A 21 -11.93 -15.11 30.82
CA THR A 21 -10.54 -15.19 31.20
C THR A 21 -9.80 -14.43 30.12
N SER A 22 -9.29 -13.26 30.50
CA SER A 22 -8.22 -12.56 29.81
C SER A 22 -7.08 -13.56 29.59
N LEU A 23 -7.11 -14.29 28.48
CA LEU A 23 -5.91 -14.80 27.84
C LEU A 23 -5.22 -13.55 27.30
N ALA A 24 -4.55 -12.83 28.21
CA ALA A 24 -3.38 -12.07 27.82
C ALA A 24 -2.47 -13.13 27.20
N ALA A 25 -2.45 -13.16 25.87
CA ALA A 25 -1.52 -13.98 25.13
C ALA A 25 -0.16 -13.74 25.76
N GLU A 26 0.46 -14.84 26.19
CA GLU A 26 1.88 -14.84 26.50
C GLU A 26 2.55 -14.13 25.32
N GLU A 27 3.22 -13.00 25.58
CA GLU A 27 3.99 -12.31 24.54
C GLU A 27 5.05 -13.30 24.07
N GLU A 28 4.72 -14.04 23.02
CA GLU A 28 5.71 -14.70 22.20
C GLU A 28 6.66 -13.58 21.80
N ASN A 29 7.85 -13.60 22.41
CA ASN A 29 8.94 -12.73 22.05
C ASN A 29 9.45 -13.25 20.70
N THR A 30 8.61 -13.08 19.67
CA THR A 30 8.95 -13.29 18.27
C THR A 30 10.11 -12.36 18.02
N THR A 31 11.32 -12.90 18.05
CA THR A 31 12.47 -12.29 17.40
C THR A 31 12.09 -12.20 15.93
N TYR A 32 11.49 -11.07 15.55
CA TYR A 32 11.40 -10.68 14.15
C TYR A 32 12.83 -10.77 13.63
N GLY A 33 13.08 -11.69 12.70
CA GLY A 33 14.32 -11.65 11.93
C GLY A 33 14.49 -10.25 11.36
N GLU A 34 15.73 -9.83 11.10
CA GLU A 34 16.04 -8.52 10.51
C GLU A 34 15.00 -8.19 9.42
N ASN A 35 14.32 -7.04 9.53
CA ASN A 35 13.35 -6.66 8.51
C ASN A 35 14.08 -6.58 7.19
N TRP A 36 13.43 -6.94 6.09
CA TRP A 36 14.06 -6.88 4.76
C TRP A 36 14.62 -5.48 4.44
N TRP A 37 14.07 -4.44 5.07
CA TRP A 37 14.54 -3.06 4.97
C TRP A 37 15.79 -2.76 5.81
N ASP A 38 16.00 -3.47 6.92
CA ASP A 38 17.14 -3.28 7.83
C ASP A 38 18.47 -3.67 7.15
N VAL A 39 18.42 -4.57 6.16
CA VAL A 39 19.59 -5.04 5.38
C VAL A 39 19.54 -4.60 3.92
N TYR A 40 18.72 -3.62 3.59
CA TYR A 40 18.55 -3.18 2.21
C TYR A 40 19.87 -2.63 1.66
N SER A 41 20.45 -3.33 0.68
CA SER A 41 21.81 -3.06 0.20
C SER A 41 22.02 -1.66 -0.41
N ARG A 42 20.95 -0.91 -0.62
CA ARG A 42 20.97 0.44 -1.20
C ARG A 42 20.68 1.54 -0.18
N ASP A 43 20.50 1.18 1.09
CA ASP A 43 20.39 2.08 2.25
C ASP A 43 21.47 1.64 3.26
N LYS A 44 22.71 2.07 3.02
CA LYS A 44 23.88 1.69 3.81
C LYS A 44 23.96 2.47 5.12
N ASN A 45 23.34 3.65 5.16
CA ASN A 45 23.35 4.52 6.33
C ASN A 45 22.12 4.30 7.25
N HIS A 46 21.16 3.46 6.80
CA HIS A 46 19.92 3.09 7.50
C HIS A 46 18.99 4.28 7.78
N ASP A 47 18.93 5.25 6.86
CA ASP A 47 18.06 6.43 6.97
C ASP A 47 16.68 6.24 6.29
N GLY A 48 16.44 5.07 5.71
CA GLY A 48 15.20 4.72 5.01
C GLY A 48 15.13 5.25 3.58
N ILE A 49 16.17 5.90 3.08
CA ILE A 49 16.27 6.45 1.73
C ILE A 49 17.36 5.70 0.96
N SER A 50 17.13 5.44 -0.33
CA SER A 50 18.17 4.83 -1.15
C SER A 50 19.36 5.79 -1.33
N ASP A 51 20.55 5.40 -0.89
CA ASP A 51 21.81 6.13 -1.10
C ASP A 51 22.11 6.38 -2.58
N LEU A 52 21.69 5.48 -3.48
CA LEU A 52 21.81 5.72 -4.92
C LEU A 52 20.91 6.89 -5.38
N LEU A 53 19.72 7.03 -4.79
CA LEU A 53 18.85 8.17 -5.09
C LEU A 53 19.50 9.45 -4.60
N VAL A 54 19.99 9.46 -3.37
CA VAL A 54 20.76 10.58 -2.79
C VAL A 54 21.94 10.95 -3.69
N TRP A 55 22.74 9.97 -4.10
CA TRP A 55 23.85 10.18 -5.02
C TRP A 55 23.40 10.80 -6.36
N LYS A 56 22.30 10.33 -6.95
CA LYS A 56 21.77 10.88 -8.21
C LYS A 56 21.35 12.34 -8.07
N LEU A 57 20.77 12.72 -6.93
CA LEU A 57 20.37 14.11 -6.65
C LEU A 57 21.59 15.04 -6.58
N TYR A 58 22.74 14.54 -6.12
CA TYR A 58 24.00 15.30 -6.11
C TYR A 58 24.66 15.46 -7.49
N GLN A 59 24.14 14.84 -8.56
CA GLN A 59 24.72 14.94 -9.91
C GLN A 59 24.14 16.11 -10.73
N GLU A 60 23.56 17.12 -10.07
CA GLU A 60 22.91 18.26 -10.71
C GLU A 60 21.89 17.79 -11.78
N ASN A 61 21.93 18.38 -12.97
CA ASN A 61 20.93 18.15 -14.01
C ASN A 61 21.18 16.89 -14.85
N ARG A 62 22.08 16.00 -14.41
CA ARG A 62 22.41 14.77 -15.15
C ARG A 62 21.26 13.76 -15.18
N PHE A 63 20.47 13.70 -14.11
CA PHE A 63 19.38 12.71 -13.97
C PHE A 63 18.00 13.35 -13.84
N PHE A 64 17.95 14.61 -13.43
CA PHE A 64 16.73 15.37 -13.17
C PHE A 64 16.90 16.76 -13.79
N GLU A 65 16.01 17.14 -14.69
CA GLU A 65 16.04 18.50 -15.24
C GLU A 65 15.27 19.44 -14.31
N GLU A 66 15.91 20.56 -13.96
CA GLU A 66 15.27 21.59 -13.15
C GLU A 66 14.10 22.20 -13.93
N GLY A 67 12.90 22.17 -13.33
CA GLY A 67 11.67 22.61 -13.97
C GLY A 67 10.80 21.48 -14.52
N GLU A 68 11.33 20.27 -14.68
CA GLU A 68 10.57 19.09 -15.05
C GLU A 68 10.24 18.22 -13.83
N ALA A 69 9.14 17.48 -13.93
CA ALA A 69 8.69 16.57 -12.90
C ALA A 69 8.28 15.24 -13.53
N ARG A 70 8.80 14.14 -12.96
CA ARG A 70 8.36 12.78 -13.32
C ARG A 70 7.27 12.35 -12.37
N VAL A 71 6.08 12.15 -12.91
CA VAL A 71 4.86 11.90 -12.13
C VAL A 71 4.22 10.60 -12.60
N PHE A 72 3.61 9.89 -11.66
CA PHE A 72 2.71 8.79 -11.97
C PHE A 72 1.27 9.29 -11.88
N VAL A 73 0.58 9.36 -13.01
CA VAL A 73 -0.83 9.72 -13.10
C VAL A 73 -1.66 8.46 -12.94
N ARG A 74 -2.39 8.37 -11.83
CA ARG A 74 -3.31 7.26 -11.55
C ARG A 74 -4.69 7.57 -12.12
N TYR A 75 -5.29 6.57 -12.76
CA TYR A 75 -6.63 6.62 -13.30
C TYR A 75 -7.56 5.72 -12.47
N ASP A 76 -8.87 5.94 -12.62
CA ASP A 76 -9.93 5.08 -12.09
C ASP A 76 -10.30 3.93 -13.06
N HIS A 77 -9.61 3.86 -14.19
CA HIS A 77 -9.75 2.84 -15.23
C HIS A 77 -8.39 2.56 -15.89
N HIS A 78 -8.30 1.46 -16.63
CA HIS A 78 -7.08 1.13 -17.37
C HIS A 78 -6.85 2.17 -18.50
N PRO A 79 -5.71 2.88 -18.52
CA PRO A 79 -5.51 3.97 -19.45
C PRO A 79 -5.63 3.54 -20.90
N THR A 80 -6.39 4.30 -21.66
CA THR A 80 -6.62 4.08 -23.09
C THR A 80 -5.68 4.91 -23.94
N ASP A 81 -5.70 4.71 -25.26
CA ASP A 81 -4.94 5.56 -26.19
C ASP A 81 -5.44 7.01 -26.15
N TYR A 82 -6.73 7.22 -25.88
CA TYR A 82 -7.30 8.56 -25.71
C TYR A 82 -6.69 9.31 -24.51
N ASP A 83 -6.46 8.64 -23.38
CA ASP A 83 -5.83 9.26 -22.21
C ASP A 83 -4.39 9.68 -22.49
N VAL A 84 -3.66 8.85 -23.23
CA VAL A 84 -2.29 9.16 -23.70
C VAL A 84 -2.32 10.38 -24.63
N GLU A 85 -3.20 10.39 -25.63
CA GLU A 85 -3.34 11.51 -26.57
C GLU A 85 -3.67 12.82 -25.86
N ARG A 86 -4.50 12.79 -24.82
CA ARG A 86 -4.82 13.99 -24.01
C ARG A 86 -3.61 14.53 -23.27
N LEU A 87 -2.80 13.67 -22.67
CA LEU A 87 -1.57 14.07 -21.99
C LEU A 87 -0.59 14.68 -23.00
N VAL A 88 -0.34 14.00 -24.11
CA VAL A 88 0.54 14.49 -25.19
C VAL A 88 0.04 15.82 -25.75
N GLY A 89 -1.27 15.96 -25.97
CA GLY A 89 -1.89 17.20 -26.42
C GLY A 89 -1.77 18.37 -25.44
N ALA A 90 -1.55 18.09 -24.15
CA ALA A 90 -1.26 19.09 -23.11
C ALA A 90 0.23 19.41 -22.98
N GLY A 91 1.09 18.87 -23.85
CA GLY A 91 2.55 19.06 -23.78
C GLY A 91 3.24 18.18 -22.74
N ILE A 92 2.58 17.11 -22.27
CA ILE A 92 3.14 16.14 -21.33
C ILE A 92 3.78 14.99 -22.09
N ASP A 93 5.01 14.64 -21.74
CA ASP A 93 5.69 13.48 -22.31
C ASP A 93 5.26 12.20 -21.58
N VAL A 94 4.75 11.23 -22.33
CA VAL A 94 4.33 9.93 -21.80
C VAL A 94 5.48 8.94 -21.93
N THR A 95 6.07 8.56 -20.81
CA THR A 95 7.28 7.72 -20.77
C THR A 95 6.97 6.23 -20.63
N PHE A 96 5.84 5.89 -20.01
CA PHE A 96 5.42 4.50 -19.79
C PHE A 96 3.93 4.41 -19.49
N ARG A 97 3.23 3.48 -20.15
CA ARG A 97 1.88 3.05 -19.76
C ARG A 97 1.98 1.69 -19.08
N ALA A 98 1.56 1.62 -17.82
CA ALA A 98 1.61 0.36 -17.08
C ALA A 98 0.62 -0.66 -17.68
N GLN A 99 1.07 -1.91 -17.84
CA GLN A 99 0.24 -2.97 -18.42
C GLN A 99 -0.83 -3.49 -17.43
N TYR A 100 -0.52 -3.50 -16.14
CA TYR A 100 -1.34 -4.14 -15.11
C TYR A 100 -1.78 -3.17 -14.01
N LEU A 101 -1.50 -1.88 -14.17
CA LEU A 101 -1.89 -0.83 -13.24
C LEU A 101 -2.61 0.26 -14.02
N ASP A 102 -3.58 0.88 -13.36
CA ASP A 102 -4.33 2.00 -13.91
C ASP A 102 -3.49 3.29 -13.80
N LEU A 103 -2.37 3.33 -14.53
CA LEU A 103 -1.29 4.28 -14.31
C LEU A 103 -0.49 4.60 -15.57
N ILE A 104 -0.21 5.88 -15.77
CA ILE A 104 0.73 6.39 -16.77
C ILE A 104 1.88 7.10 -16.05
N ALA A 105 3.12 6.78 -16.42
CA ALA A 105 4.29 7.55 -16.01
C ALA A 105 4.59 8.63 -17.05
N THR A 106 4.79 9.85 -16.58
CA THR A 106 4.96 11.04 -17.43
C THR A 106 6.15 11.87 -17.00
N THR A 107 6.72 12.63 -17.93
CA THR A 107 7.56 13.80 -17.64
C THR A 107 6.76 15.04 -18.02
N MET A 108 6.65 16.00 -17.11
CA MET A 108 5.90 17.23 -17.36
C MET A 108 6.48 18.44 -16.61
N PRO A 109 6.29 19.66 -17.14
CA PRO A 109 6.62 20.89 -16.44
C PRO A 109 6.06 20.92 -15.01
N ARG A 110 6.94 21.20 -14.04
CA ARG A 110 6.61 21.22 -12.61
C ARG A 110 5.50 22.22 -12.27
N GLU A 111 5.39 23.29 -13.04
CA GLU A 111 4.36 24.32 -12.91
C GLU A 111 2.93 23.83 -13.21
N MET A 112 2.78 22.68 -13.89
CA MET A 112 1.46 22.06 -14.12
C MET A 112 0.98 21.21 -12.93
N ILE A 113 1.84 20.94 -11.96
CA ILE A 113 1.49 20.13 -10.78
C ILE A 113 1.02 21.07 -9.68
N PHE A 114 -0.29 21.05 -9.44
CA PHE A 114 -0.89 21.78 -8.32
C PHE A 114 -0.86 20.94 -7.06
N GLU A 115 -0.40 21.52 -5.96
CA GLU A 115 -0.45 20.88 -4.65
C GLU A 115 -1.91 20.81 -4.17
N VAL A 116 -2.33 19.64 -3.72
CA VAL A 116 -3.62 19.47 -3.06
C VAL A 116 -3.41 19.86 -1.60
N VAL A 117 -3.81 21.07 -1.25
CA VAL A 117 -3.80 21.61 0.12
C VAL A 117 -5.03 21.15 0.89
#